data_AF-A0A7Y8FYQ7-F1
#
_entry.id   AF-A0A7Y8FYQ7-F1
#
_cell.length_a   1.000
_cell.length_b   1.000
_cell.length_c   1.000
_cell.angle_alpha   90.00
_cell.angle_beta   90.00
_cell.angle_gamma   90.00
#
_symmetry.space_group_name_H-M   'P 1'
#
loop_
_entity.id
_entity.type
_entity.pdbx_description
1 polymer ?
#
loop_
_entity_poly.entity_id
_entity_poly.type
_entity_poly.pdbx_seq_one_letter_code
_entity_poly.pdbx_strand_id
1 'polypeptide(L)'
;MHTDLKTLWLRENQRRRLLWALERLRPNSEEAKPLLAELKDIELQDLENPIGNAYSMTVDELRERVPETELQGSDGHLFVIVIDQHIPQPWHARFEAASALSSRLQQGSYAIDWRRFLRCWMRDMQHVAAHRESCKTDYV
;
A
#
# COMPACT_ATOMS: atom_id res chain seq x y z
N MET A 1 13.12 -12.25 -14.75
CA MET A 1 11.67 -12.00 -14.88
C MET A 1 11.47 -10.52 -15.10
N HIS A 2 10.85 -10.12 -16.21
CA HIS A 2 10.48 -8.72 -16.42
C HIS A 2 9.23 -8.47 -15.56
N THR A 3 9.37 -7.67 -14.51
CA THR A 3 8.21 -7.24 -13.73
C THR A 3 7.30 -6.44 -14.65
N ASP A 4 6.04 -6.84 -14.82
CA ASP A 4 5.06 -6.06 -15.58
C ASP A 4 4.68 -4.80 -14.78
N LEU A 5 5.54 -3.78 -14.89
CA LEU A 5 5.42 -2.54 -14.14
C LEU A 5 4.15 -1.77 -14.51
N LYS A 6 3.66 -1.90 -15.76
CA LYS A 6 2.44 -1.21 -16.20
C LYS A 6 1.21 -1.83 -15.53
N THR A 7 1.10 -3.15 -15.56
CA THR A 7 0.00 -3.85 -14.89
C THR A 7 0.05 -3.64 -13.38
N LEU A 8 1.24 -3.71 -12.78
CA LEU A 8 1.42 -3.43 -11.36
C LEU A 8 1.00 -2.01 -10.99
N TRP A 9 1.44 -1.01 -11.76
CA TRP A 9 1.07 0.38 -11.53
C TRP A 9 -0.44 0.60 -11.60
N LEU A 10 -1.11 0.03 -12.62
CA LEU A 10 -2.56 0.14 -12.78
C LEU A 10 -3.29 -0.51 -11.61
N ARG A 11 -2.84 -1.71 -11.21
CA ARG A 11 -3.41 -2.48 -10.11
C ARG A 11 -3.33 -1.71 -8.79
N GLU A 12 -2.16 -1.18 -8.45
CA GLU A 12 -1.98 -0.50 -7.16
C GLU A 12 -2.61 0.90 -7.12
N ASN A 13 -2.71 1.60 -8.26
CA ASN A 13 -3.49 2.83 -8.35
C ASN A 13 -5.00 2.58 -8.18
N GLN A 14 -5.52 1.52 -8.81
CA GLN A 14 -6.93 1.11 -8.61
C GLN A 14 -7.17 0.75 -7.13
N ARG A 15 -6.28 -0.05 -6.52
CA ARG A 15 -6.35 -0.39 -5.10
C ARG A 15 -6.41 0.86 -4.22
N ARG A 16 -5.50 1.82 -4.41
CA ARG A 16 -5.49 3.06 -3.62
C ARG A 16 -6.79 3.86 -3.78
N ARG A 17 -7.33 3.96 -5.00
CA ARG A 17 -8.61 4.65 -5.25
C ARG A 17 -9.76 3.99 -4.50
N LEU A 18 -9.84 2.65 -4.54
CA LEU A 18 -10.87 1.88 -3.84
C LEU A 18 -10.75 2.03 -2.31
N LEU A 19 -9.53 1.94 -1.76
CA LEU A 19 -9.30 2.14 -0.33
C LEU A 19 -9.67 3.55 0.12
N TRP A 20 -9.36 4.57 -0.69
CA TRP A 20 -9.75 5.95 -0.39
C TRP A 20 -11.26 6.18 -0.47
N ALA A 21 -11.94 5.57 -1.44
CA ALA A 21 -13.40 5.61 -1.52
C ALA A 21 -14.04 4.95 -0.29
N LEU A 22 -13.54 3.78 0.11
CA LEU A 22 -14.03 3.07 1.29
C LEU A 22 -13.81 3.84 2.59
N GLU A 23 -12.69 4.55 2.76
CA GLU A 23 -12.42 5.37 3.94
C GLU A 23 -13.53 6.39 4.25
N ARG A 24 -14.28 6.83 3.23
CA ARG A 24 -15.37 7.80 3.36
C ARG A 24 -16.72 7.18 3.71
N LEU A 25 -16.83 5.86 3.63
CA LEU A 25 -18.05 5.11 3.89
C LEU A 25 -18.02 4.51 5.30
N ARG A 26 -19.21 4.27 5.86
CA ARG A 26 -19.34 3.50 7.09
C ARG A 26 -19.48 2.01 6.76
N PRO A 27 -19.01 1.11 7.64
CA PRO A 27 -19.39 -0.29 7.55
C PRO A 27 -20.92 -0.46 7.43
N ASN A 28 -21.39 -1.49 6.70
CA ASN A 28 -22.80 -1.73 6.29
C ASN A 28 -23.38 -0.77 5.22
N SER A 29 -22.61 0.15 4.66
CA SER A 29 -23.06 0.94 3.52
C SER A 29 -23.21 0.05 2.27
N GLU A 30 -24.36 0.12 1.61
CA GLU A 30 -24.61 -0.58 0.34
C GLU A 30 -23.61 -0.15 -0.74
N GLU A 31 -23.20 1.12 -0.72
CA GLU A 31 -22.20 1.70 -1.61
C GLU A 31 -20.81 1.07 -1.43
N ALA A 32 -20.53 0.45 -0.28
CA ALA A 32 -19.27 -0.25 -0.04
C ALA A 32 -19.20 -1.61 -0.75
N LYS A 33 -20.34 -2.27 -1.01
CA LYS A 33 -20.39 -3.62 -1.61
C LYS A 33 -19.67 -3.72 -2.96
N PRO A 34 -19.93 -2.85 -3.96
CA PRO A 34 -19.19 -2.91 -5.24
C PRO A 34 -17.69 -2.63 -5.07
N LEU A 35 -17.31 -1.71 -4.17
CA LEU A 35 -15.90 -1.40 -3.90
C LEU A 35 -15.15 -2.59 -3.29
N LEU A 36 -15.80 -3.33 -2.39
CA LEU A 36 -15.25 -4.54 -1.78
C LEU A 36 -15.11 -5.68 -2.79
N ALA A 37 -16.05 -5.80 -3.74
CA ALA A 37 -15.97 -6.79 -4.81
C ALA A 37 -14.76 -6.52 -5.72
N GLU A 38 -14.57 -5.27 -6.16
CA GLU A 38 -13.38 -4.90 -6.95
C GLU A 38 -12.08 -5.12 -6.16
N LEU A 39 -12.02 -4.77 -4.86
CA LEU A 39 -10.83 -5.05 -4.05
C LEU A 39 -10.54 -6.55 -3.94
N LYS A 40 -11.57 -7.38 -3.83
CA LYS A 40 -11.44 -8.84 -3.80
C LYS A 40 -10.88 -9.38 -5.12
N ASP A 41 -11.30 -8.82 -6.26
CA ASP A 41 -10.76 -9.19 -7.57
C ASP A 41 -9.27 -8.85 -7.67
N ILE A 42 -8.84 -7.71 -7.14
CA ILE A 42 -7.41 -7.36 -7.07
C ILE A 42 -6.65 -8.33 -6.15
N GLU A 43 -7.20 -8.67 -4.99
CA GLU A 43 -6.60 -9.67 -4.08
C GLU A 43 -6.47 -11.05 -4.74
N LEU A 44 -7.47 -11.48 -5.52
CA LEU A 44 -7.40 -12.72 -6.28
C LEU A 44 -6.30 -12.66 -7.35
N GLN A 45 -6.19 -11.54 -8.07
CA GLN A 45 -5.12 -11.34 -9.04
C GLN A 45 -3.72 -11.35 -8.40
N ASP A 46 -3.57 -10.86 -7.16
CA ASP A 46 -2.30 -10.93 -6.43
C ASP A 46 -1.92 -12.37 -6.08
N LEU A 47 -2.89 -13.26 -5.88
CA LEU A 47 -2.67 -14.68 -5.60
C LEU A 47 -2.40 -15.50 -6.88
N GLU A 48 -3.20 -15.30 -7.92
CA GLU A 48 -3.13 -16.08 -9.16
C GLU A 48 -1.99 -15.60 -10.07
N ASN A 49 -1.75 -14.28 -10.10
CA ASN A 49 -0.78 -13.63 -10.97
C ASN A 49 0.06 -12.63 -10.15
N PRO A 50 0.90 -13.13 -9.20
CA PRO A 50 1.68 -12.28 -8.33
C PRO A 50 2.70 -11.47 -9.15
N ILE A 51 2.74 -10.16 -8.89
CA ILE A 51 3.75 -9.27 -9.48
C ILE A 51 4.66 -8.75 -8.36
N GLY A 52 5.91 -9.20 -8.38
CA GLY A 52 6.88 -8.93 -7.32
C GLY A 52 6.91 -10.04 -6.27
N ASN A 53 8.07 -10.23 -5.65
CA ASN A 53 8.33 -11.32 -4.72
C ASN A 53 7.80 -11.08 -3.30
N ALA A 54 7.37 -9.86 -2.98
CA ALA A 54 6.89 -9.47 -1.67
C ALA A 54 5.36 -9.37 -1.59
N TYR A 55 4.62 -9.93 -2.55
CA TYR A 55 3.14 -9.83 -2.59
C TYR A 55 2.48 -10.36 -1.32
N SER A 56 3.09 -11.39 -0.69
CA SER A 56 2.64 -12.02 0.55
C SER A 56 3.32 -11.50 1.81
N MET A 57 4.27 -10.55 1.71
CA MET A 57 4.95 -10.01 2.89
C MET A 57 3.98 -9.21 3.76
N THR A 58 4.07 -9.42 5.06
CA THR A 58 3.39 -8.66 6.10
C THR A 58 4.04 -7.30 6.32
N VAL A 59 3.33 -6.39 7.00
CA VAL A 59 3.88 -5.09 7.37
C VAL A 59 5.08 -5.21 8.31
N ASP A 60 5.11 -6.23 9.17
CA ASP A 60 6.22 -6.43 10.10
C ASP A 60 7.48 -6.95 9.37
N GLU A 61 7.32 -7.91 8.45
CA GLU A 61 8.43 -8.35 7.58
C GLU A 61 9.01 -7.20 6.77
N LEU A 62 8.17 -6.28 6.28
CA LEU A 62 8.64 -5.09 5.56
C LEU A 62 9.45 -4.14 6.44
N ARG A 63 9.06 -3.96 7.71
CA ARG A 63 9.79 -3.11 8.66
C ARG A 63 11.20 -3.64 8.89
N GLU A 64 11.36 -4.95 8.93
CA GLU A 64 12.66 -5.62 9.08
C GLU A 64 13.45 -5.64 7.76
N ARG A 65 12.77 -5.82 6.63
CA ARG A 65 13.40 -6.03 5.32
C ARG A 65 13.91 -4.77 4.65
N VAL A 66 13.25 -3.62 4.91
CA VAL A 66 13.51 -2.35 4.23
C VAL A 66 14.39 -1.46 5.12
N PRO A 67 15.69 -1.32 4.79
CA PRO A 67 16.61 -0.54 5.61
C PRO A 67 16.32 0.96 5.53
N GLU A 68 16.40 1.61 6.70
CA GLU A 68 16.49 3.07 6.81
C GLU A 68 17.96 3.50 6.67
N THR A 69 18.23 4.48 5.81
CA THR A 69 19.58 5.01 5.53
C THR A 69 19.66 6.45 6.00
N GLU A 70 20.63 6.75 6.87
CA GLU A 70 20.97 8.11 7.24
C GLU A 70 21.77 8.79 6.13
N LEU A 71 21.37 10.02 5.79
CA LEU A 71 22.08 10.87 4.84
C LEU A 71 22.30 12.24 5.45
N GLN A 72 23.42 12.86 5.09
CA GLN A 72 23.75 14.23 5.45
C GLN A 72 23.48 15.15 4.26
N GLY A 73 22.66 16.17 4.47
CA GLY A 73 22.43 17.25 3.53
C GLY A 73 23.66 18.14 3.37
N SER A 74 23.70 18.93 2.30
CA SER A 74 24.76 19.91 2.06
C SER A 74 24.78 21.04 3.10
N ASP A 75 23.68 21.24 3.82
CA ASP A 75 23.53 22.13 4.97
C ASP A 75 23.99 21.50 6.30
N GLY A 76 24.45 20.25 6.26
CA GLY A 76 24.86 19.48 7.44
C GLY A 76 23.72 18.82 8.21
N HIS A 77 22.45 19.00 7.79
CA HIS A 77 21.31 18.37 8.45
C HIS A 77 21.25 16.87 8.12
N LEU A 78 21.02 16.06 9.15
CA LEU A 78 20.80 14.62 8.99
C LEU A 78 19.33 14.35 8.73
N PHE A 79 19.05 13.50 7.75
CA PHE A 79 17.72 12.97 7.51
C PHE A 79 17.81 11.48 7.14
N VAL A 80 16.72 10.77 7.42
CA VAL A 80 16.64 9.32 7.22
C VAL A 80 15.72 9.04 6.05
N ILE A 81 16.20 8.24 5.10
CA ILE A 81 15.43 7.84 3.93
C ILE A 81 15.28 6.33 3.84
N VAL A 82 14.32 5.91 3.04
CA VAL A 82 14.27 4.57 2.47
C VAL A 82 14.59 4.69 0.98
N ILE A 83 15.56 3.92 0.52
CA ILE A 83 15.94 3.88 -0.90
C ILE A 83 14.91 3.03 -1.65
N ASP A 84 14.35 3.56 -2.72
CA ASP A 84 13.28 2.91 -3.50
C ASP A 84 13.62 1.48 -3.92
N GLN A 85 14.86 1.28 -4.37
CA GLN A 85 15.34 -0.03 -4.84
C GLN A 85 15.35 -1.10 -3.73
N HIS A 86 15.32 -0.68 -2.46
CA HIS A 86 15.26 -1.59 -1.31
C HIS A 86 13.82 -1.93 -0.91
N ILE A 87 12.82 -1.20 -1.41
CA ILE A 87 11.41 -1.53 -1.20
C ILE A 87 11.02 -2.59 -2.23
N PRO A 88 10.70 -3.83 -1.80
CA PRO A 88 10.39 -4.89 -2.75
C PRO A 88 9.02 -4.66 -3.40
N GLN A 89 8.85 -5.11 -4.65
CA GLN A 89 7.55 -5.11 -5.29
C GLN A 89 6.65 -6.21 -4.72
N PRO A 90 5.34 -5.98 -4.53
CA PRO A 90 4.55 -4.82 -5.00
C PRO A 90 4.51 -3.62 -4.05
N TRP A 91 5.17 -3.70 -2.89
CA TRP A 91 5.08 -2.67 -1.84
C TRP A 91 5.63 -1.31 -2.25
N HIS A 92 6.63 -1.27 -3.13
CA HIS A 92 7.09 -0.03 -3.73
C HIS A 92 5.96 0.64 -4.54
N ALA A 93 5.28 -0.10 -5.42
CA ALA A 93 4.14 0.44 -6.19
C ALA A 93 2.96 0.85 -5.29
N ARG A 94 2.67 0.09 -4.22
CA ARG A 94 1.65 0.46 -3.21
C ARG A 94 1.99 1.78 -2.53
N PHE A 95 3.25 1.95 -2.15
CA PHE A 95 3.73 3.15 -1.49
C PHE A 95 3.68 4.37 -2.42
N GLU A 96 4.12 4.22 -3.67
CA GLU A 96 4.05 5.25 -4.70
C GLU A 96 2.60 5.69 -4.96
N ALA A 97 1.67 4.74 -5.11
CA ALA A 97 0.26 5.05 -5.31
C ALA A 97 -0.33 5.84 -4.11
N ALA A 98 0.08 5.51 -2.89
CA ALA A 98 -0.39 6.19 -1.68
C ALA A 98 0.30 7.53 -1.39
N SER A 99 1.49 7.76 -1.94
CA SER A 99 2.37 8.88 -1.61
C SER A 99 2.63 9.81 -2.79
N ALA A 100 1.79 9.78 -3.82
CA ALA A 100 1.98 10.52 -5.06
C ALA A 100 2.17 12.05 -4.90
N LEU A 101 1.75 12.62 -3.76
CA LEU A 101 1.90 14.05 -3.44
C LEU A 101 3.02 14.35 -2.42
N SER A 102 3.72 13.33 -1.92
CA SER A 102 4.80 13.50 -0.95
C SER A 102 6.06 14.02 -1.63
N SER A 103 6.74 14.97 -0.98
CA SER A 103 8.08 15.39 -1.40
C SER A 103 9.07 14.27 -1.15
N ARG A 104 9.94 13.98 -2.12
CA ARG A 104 10.92 12.90 -2.04
C ARG A 104 12.23 13.26 -2.73
N LEU A 105 13.28 12.51 -2.43
CA LEU A 105 14.56 12.61 -3.11
C LEU A 105 14.57 11.75 -4.37
N GLN A 106 15.57 11.98 -5.23
CA GLN A 106 15.74 11.20 -6.44
C GLN A 106 15.93 9.71 -6.14
N GLN A 107 16.71 9.39 -5.10
CA GLN A 107 17.05 8.01 -4.73
C GLN A 107 16.03 7.33 -3.80
N GLY A 108 15.10 8.08 -3.21
CA GLY A 108 14.21 7.50 -2.20
C GLY A 108 13.29 8.50 -1.52
N SER A 109 12.49 7.99 -0.60
CA SER A 109 11.53 8.76 0.19
C SER A 109 11.98 8.88 1.64
N TYR A 110 11.48 9.89 2.36
CA TYR A 110 11.78 10.01 3.77
C TYR A 110 11.23 8.81 4.55
N ALA A 111 12.04 8.30 5.50
CA ALA A 111 11.66 7.14 6.30
C ALA A 111 10.38 7.39 7.13
N ILE A 112 10.11 8.64 7.49
CA ILE A 112 8.86 9.02 8.16
C ILE A 112 7.63 8.78 7.28
N ASP A 113 7.72 9.03 5.97
CA ASP A 113 6.63 8.82 5.02
C ASP A 113 6.41 7.33 4.78
N TRP A 114 7.49 6.55 4.67
CA TRP A 114 7.43 5.09 4.62
C TRP A 114 6.74 4.52 5.88
N ARG A 115 7.18 4.92 7.07
CA ARG A 115 6.57 4.50 8.34
C ARG A 115 5.10 4.92 8.44
N ARG A 116 4.76 6.12 7.96
CA ARG A 116 3.37 6.61 7.91
C ARG A 116 2.52 5.74 6.98
N PHE A 117 3.02 5.46 5.78
CA PHE A 117 2.36 4.60 4.82
C PHE A 117 2.04 3.22 5.42
N LEU A 118 3.01 2.56 6.06
CA LEU A 118 2.78 1.26 6.69
C LEU A 118 1.68 1.31 7.76
N ARG A 119 1.65 2.35 8.60
CA ARG A 119 0.58 2.53 9.60
C ARG A 119 -0.78 2.78 8.94
N CYS A 120 -0.84 3.63 7.92
CA CYS A 120 -2.07 3.90 7.17
C CYS A 120 -2.59 2.63 6.49
N TRP A 121 -1.70 1.84 5.87
CA TRP A 121 -2.05 0.56 5.27
C TRP A 121 -2.73 -0.40 6.26
N MET A 122 -2.16 -0.55 7.46
CA MET A 122 -2.77 -1.40 8.49
C MET A 122 -4.18 -0.92 8.87
N ARG A 123 -4.39 0.39 8.98
CA ARG A 123 -5.70 0.98 9.28
C ARG A 123 -6.68 0.76 8.14
N ASP A 124 -6.24 0.92 6.89
CA ASP A 124 -7.05 0.65 5.70
C ASP A 124 -7.50 -0.82 5.68
N MET A 125 -6.59 -1.76 5.95
CA MET A 125 -6.92 -3.19 6.01
C MET A 125 -7.88 -3.55 7.16
N GLN A 126 -7.73 -2.90 8.33
CA GLN A 126 -8.69 -3.03 9.43
C GLN A 126 -10.08 -2.50 9.03
N HIS A 127 -10.12 -1.39 8.29
CA HIS A 127 -11.39 -0.82 7.82
C HIS A 127 -12.07 -1.71 6.78
N VAL A 128 -11.31 -2.26 5.83
CA VAL A 128 -11.80 -3.26 4.87
C VAL A 128 -12.36 -4.49 5.60
N ALA A 129 -11.68 -4.99 6.64
CA ALA A 129 -12.16 -6.11 7.44
C ALA A 129 -13.49 -5.77 8.15
N ALA A 130 -13.62 -4.57 8.72
CA ALA A 130 -14.85 -4.12 9.36
C ALA A 130 -16.03 -4.07 8.36
N HIS A 131 -15.80 -3.54 7.16
CA HIS A 131 -16.79 -3.53 6.08
C HIS A 131 -17.22 -4.95 5.66
N ARG A 132 -16.26 -5.88 5.54
CA ARG A 132 -16.53 -7.27 5.17
C ARG A 132 -17.35 -8.01 6.22
N GLU A 133 -17.06 -7.80 7.50
CA GLU A 133 -17.79 -8.45 8.59
C GLU A 133 -19.24 -7.94 8.69
N SER A 134 -19.38 -6.64 8.52
CA SER A 134 -20.65 -5.93 8.45
C SER A 134 -21.54 -6.51 7.32
N CYS A 135 -21.01 -6.64 6.10
CA CYS A 135 -21.77 -7.22 4.96
C CYS A 135 -22.17 -8.70 5.13
N LYS A 136 -21.49 -9.47 5.99
CA LYS A 136 -21.90 -10.87 6.29
C LYS A 136 -23.07 -10.93 7.27
N THR A 137 -23.19 -9.92 8.12
CA THR A 137 -24.20 -9.86 9.18
C THR A 137 -25.59 -9.54 8.62
N ASP A 138 -25.68 -8.85 7.47
CA ASP A 138 -26.93 -8.57 6.75
C ASP A 138 -27.70 -9.82 6.23
N TYR A 139 -27.10 -11.02 6.33
CA TYR A 139 -27.69 -12.29 5.88
C TYR A 139 -28.19 -13.19 7.03
N VAL A 140 -28.22 -12.70 8.27
CA VAL A 140 -28.72 -13.43 9.46
C VAL A 140 -29.97 -12.74 10.00
#